data_AF-A0AAE4K3L1-F1
#
_entry.id   AF-A0AAE4K3L1-F1
#
_cell.length_a   1.000
_cell.length_b   1.000
_cell.length_c   1.000
_cell.angle_alpha   90.00
_cell.angle_beta   90.00
_cell.angle_gamma   90.00
#
_symmetry.space_group_name_H-M   'P 1'
#
loop_
_entity.id
_entity.type
_entity.pdbx_description
1 polymer ?
#
loop_
_entity_poly.entity_id
_entity_poly.type
_entity_poly.pdbx_seq_one_letter_code
_entity_poly.pdbx_strand_id
1 'polypeptide(L)'
;MSPFLRKVKTASGAMAVQIAVKEGRRDKVIEHLGSAHTQAELAALMEIGRRRIAPDQLALDLPSVPSAPPPASTGPANVGAVVASKRSALLWDVLHGVYTRLGLGEAVGGDRAFEQMVLARLIEPTTCKAQVPGVLADLGLESVSVRTLFRSLGRCIERDYRQAISAAALKHAMAAGDVSLCLYGRHHALLRDREGGRAAQGRLF
;
A
#
# COMPACT_ATOMS: atom_id res chain seq x y z
N MET A 1 13.71 2.24 8.28
CA MET A 1 12.98 3.35 8.90
C MET A 1 12.38 4.18 7.77
N SER A 2 11.06 4.21 7.60
CA SER A 2 10.46 4.85 6.42
C SER A 2 10.06 6.30 6.70
N PRO A 3 10.55 7.28 5.92
CA PRO A 3 10.19 8.68 6.10
C PRO A 3 8.75 8.97 5.63
N PHE A 4 8.11 9.95 6.25
CA PHE A 4 6.76 10.42 5.91
C PHE A 4 6.66 11.95 6.05
N LEU A 5 5.73 12.56 5.30
CA LEU A 5 5.45 14.00 5.41
C LEU A 5 4.48 14.30 6.55
N ARG A 6 4.79 15.34 7.31
CA ARG A 6 3.87 15.92 8.29
C ARG A 6 3.75 17.44 8.11
N LYS A 7 2.56 17.94 8.45
CA LYS A 7 2.17 19.35 8.39
C LYS A 7 1.96 19.86 9.81
N VAL A 8 2.55 21.00 10.16
CA VAL A 8 2.46 21.58 11.51
C VAL A 8 2.18 23.08 11.40
N LYS A 9 1.15 23.56 12.11
CA LYS A 9 0.87 24.99 12.19
C LYS A 9 1.90 25.67 13.09
N THR A 10 2.57 26.69 12.57
CA THR A 10 3.59 27.45 13.31
C THR A 10 2.93 28.55 14.16
N ALA A 11 3.69 29.10 15.11
CA ALA A 11 3.25 30.24 15.91
C ALA A 11 2.93 31.50 15.07
N SER A 12 3.54 31.62 13.89
CA SER A 12 3.27 32.70 12.92
C SER A 12 2.05 32.47 12.03
N GLY A 13 1.32 31.37 12.23
CA GLY A 13 0.14 31.02 11.43
C GLY A 13 0.45 30.31 10.10
N ALA A 14 1.72 30.17 9.73
CA ALA A 14 2.16 29.42 8.56
C ALA A 14 2.03 27.90 8.76
N MET A 15 2.05 27.15 7.66
CA MET A 15 2.06 25.69 7.67
C MET A 15 3.44 25.16 7.35
N ALA A 16 4.15 24.66 8.36
CA ALA A 16 5.44 23.99 8.19
C ALA A 16 5.25 22.58 7.62
N VAL A 17 6.03 22.24 6.59
CA VAL A 17 6.13 20.89 6.04
C VAL A 17 7.46 20.27 6.48
N GLN A 18 7.39 19.05 7.00
CA GLN A 18 8.56 18.33 7.54
C GLN A 18 8.55 16.87 7.07
N ILE A 19 9.75 16.32 6.88
CA ILE A 19 9.97 14.88 6.71
C ILE A 19 10.34 14.31 8.08
N ALA A 20 9.58 13.33 8.54
CA ALA A 20 9.78 12.67 9.82
C ALA A 20 9.87 11.16 9.65
N VAL A 21 10.46 10.49 10.65
CA VAL A 21 10.47 9.03 10.77
C VAL A 21 9.87 8.65 12.10
N LYS A 22 9.19 7.50 12.10
CA LYS A 22 8.61 6.94 13.32
C LYS A 22 9.66 6.11 14.06
N GLU A 23 10.09 6.60 15.21
CA GLU A 23 11.03 5.91 16.09
C GLU A 23 10.27 5.44 17.35
N GLY A 24 9.90 4.16 17.37
CA GLY A 24 9.02 3.60 18.40
C GLY A 24 7.63 4.25 18.41
N ARG A 25 7.28 4.93 19.51
CA ARG A 25 6.02 5.68 19.68
C ARG A 25 6.16 7.18 19.40
N ARG A 26 7.34 7.66 18.97
CA ARG A 26 7.62 9.09 18.77
C ARG A 26 7.93 9.39 17.30
N ASP A 27 7.50 10.56 16.86
CA ASP A 27 7.83 11.08 15.53
C ASP A 27 9.08 11.95 15.63
N LYS A 28 10.16 11.54 14.95
CA LYS A 28 11.42 12.28 14.89
C LYS A 28 11.53 12.99 13.56
N VAL A 29 11.70 14.31 13.60
CA VAL A 29 11.93 15.12 12.40
C VAL A 29 13.33 14.83 11.89
N ILE A 30 13.43 14.53 10.59
CA ILE A 30 14.70 14.35 9.90
C ILE A 30 15.01 15.60 9.09
N GLU A 31 14.00 16.20 8.46
CA GLU A 31 14.19 17.35 7.59
C GLU A 31 13.03 18.33 7.70
N HIS A 32 13.34 19.62 7.68
CA HIS A 32 12.35 20.69 7.56
C HIS A 32 12.40 21.24 6.13
N LEU A 33 11.28 21.12 5.40
CA LEU A 33 11.21 21.51 3.99
C LEU A 33 10.89 23.00 3.81
N GLY A 34 10.21 23.62 4.77
CA GLY A 34 9.84 25.03 4.75
C GLY A 34 8.50 25.30 5.41
N SER A 35 8.09 26.58 5.41
CA SER A 35 6.79 27.03 5.92
C SER A 35 6.02 27.73 4.81
N ALA A 36 4.78 27.31 4.59
CA ALA A 36 3.87 27.89 3.62
C ALA A 36 2.94 28.89 4.28
N HIS A 37 2.85 30.08 3.71
CA HIS A 37 1.90 31.13 4.10
C HIS A 37 0.65 31.12 3.21
N THR A 38 0.71 30.43 2.06
CA THR A 38 -0.41 30.25 1.13
C THR A 38 -0.69 28.77 0.85
N GLN A 39 -1.89 28.47 0.37
CA GLN A 39 -2.27 27.10 -0.01
C GLN A 39 -1.46 26.59 -1.21
N ALA A 40 -1.05 27.48 -2.12
CA ALA A 40 -0.22 27.15 -3.27
C ALA A 40 1.21 26.76 -2.84
N GLU A 41 1.82 27.52 -1.94
CA GLU A 41 3.12 27.18 -1.34
C GLU A 41 3.07 25.85 -0.60
N LEU A 42 1.96 25.58 0.12
CA LEU A 42 1.78 24.32 0.83
C LEU A 42 1.74 23.14 -0.16
N ALA A 43 1.02 23.28 -1.27
CA ALA A 43 0.96 22.26 -2.31
C ALA A 43 2.34 22.00 -2.93
N ALA A 44 3.10 23.06 -3.21
CA ALA A 44 4.47 22.95 -3.75
C ALA A 44 5.43 22.27 -2.77
N LEU A 45 5.41 22.65 -1.48
CA LEU A 45 6.26 22.02 -0.45
C LEU A 45 5.90 20.54 -0.22
N MET A 46 4.62 20.20 -0.27
CA MET A 46 4.17 18.80 -0.18
C MET A 46 4.67 17.99 -1.37
N GLU A 47 4.67 18.57 -2.58
CA GLU A 47 5.16 17.90 -3.78
C GLU A 47 6.68 17.67 -3.76
N ILE A 48 7.45 18.69 -3.38
CA ILE A 48 8.90 18.56 -3.14
C ILE A 48 9.16 17.46 -2.11
N GLY A 49 8.38 17.44 -1.04
CA GLY A 49 8.48 16.41 0.00
C GLY A 49 8.22 14.99 -0.49
N ARG A 50 7.25 14.79 -1.39
CA ARG A 50 6.95 13.46 -1.97
C ARG A 50 8.12 12.96 -2.79
N ARG A 51 8.66 13.80 -3.68
CA ARG A 51 9.84 13.46 -4.50
C ARG A 51 11.04 13.11 -3.66
N ARG A 52 11.24 13.81 -2.54
CA ARG A 52 12.39 13.58 -1.64
C ARG A 52 12.27 12.30 -0.81
N ILE A 53 11.04 11.83 -0.53
CA ILE A 53 10.79 10.56 0.17
C ILE A 53 10.90 9.36 -0.78
N ALA A 54 10.65 9.55 -2.07
CA ALA A 54 10.66 8.52 -3.09
C ALA A 54 11.68 8.81 -4.22
N PRO A 55 12.98 8.94 -3.91
CA PRO A 55 13.99 9.34 -4.90
C PRO A 55 14.14 8.35 -6.07
N ASP A 56 13.84 7.06 -5.84
CA ASP A 56 13.94 5.99 -6.85
C ASP A 56 12.60 5.70 -7.56
N GLN A 57 11.53 6.43 -7.22
CA GLN A 57 10.22 6.27 -7.85
C GLN A 57 10.14 7.28 -9.00
N LEU A 58 10.32 6.81 -10.23
CA LEU A 58 10.17 7.64 -11.43
C LEU A 58 8.73 8.19 -11.47
N ALA A 59 8.61 9.52 -11.36
CA ALA A 59 7.34 10.20 -11.62
C ALA A 59 6.99 10.01 -13.10
N LEU A 60 5.86 9.36 -13.38
CA LEU A 60 5.32 9.28 -14.73
C LEU A 60 4.74 10.65 -15.08
N ASP A 61 5.55 11.50 -15.70
CA ASP A 61 5.14 12.82 -16.17
C ASP A 61 4.25 12.63 -17.39
N LEU A 62 2.96 12.45 -17.15
CA LEU A 62 1.96 12.41 -18.21
C LEU A 62 1.82 13.84 -18.74
N PRO A 63 2.11 14.10 -20.03
CA PRO A 63 1.89 15.43 -20.58
C PRO A 63 0.42 15.78 -20.37
N SER A 64 0.16 16.94 -19.77
CA SER A 64 -1.19 17.50 -19.74
C SER A 64 -1.66 17.56 -21.18
N VAL A 65 -2.73 16.81 -21.48
CA VAL A 65 -3.36 16.84 -22.79
C VAL A 65 -3.68 18.32 -23.07
N PRO A 66 -3.14 18.93 -24.15
CA PRO A 66 -3.45 20.30 -24.45
C PRO A 66 -4.96 20.43 -24.57
N SER A 67 -5.53 21.39 -23.84
CA SER A 67 -6.95 21.72 -23.95
C SER A 67 -7.25 21.96 -25.42
N ALA A 68 -8.11 21.13 -26.00
CA ALA A 68 -8.54 21.29 -27.38
C ALA A 68 -9.12 22.70 -27.55
N PRO A 69 -8.83 23.38 -28.68
CA PRO A 69 -9.36 24.71 -28.93
C PRO A 69 -10.90 24.69 -28.91
N PRO A 70 -11.55 25.78 -28.45
CA PRO A 70 -13.00 25.80 -28.30
C PRO A 70 -13.66 25.61 -29.67
N PRO A 71 -14.62 24.67 -29.81
CA PRO A 71 -15.33 24.53 -31.06
C PRO A 71 -16.27 25.71 -31.28
N ALA A 72 -16.21 26.29 -32.48
CA ALA A 72 -17.29 27.13 -32.99
C ALA A 72 -18.60 26.35 -32.87
N SER A 73 -19.57 26.96 -32.19
CA SER A 73 -20.93 26.49 -32.01
C SER A 73 -21.58 26.12 -33.35
N THR A 74 -22.14 24.91 -33.47
CA THR A 74 -23.52 24.59 -33.95
C THR A 74 -23.73 23.07 -33.94
N GLY A 75 -24.58 22.55 -33.05
CA GLY A 75 -25.08 21.15 -33.08
C GLY A 75 -25.27 20.52 -31.69
N PRO A 76 -26.35 19.76 -31.44
CA PRO A 76 -26.66 19.26 -30.10
C PRO A 76 -25.75 18.10 -29.70
N ALA A 77 -25.05 18.31 -28.58
CA ALA A 77 -24.59 17.30 -27.62
C ALA A 77 -23.66 16.19 -28.11
N ASN A 78 -22.46 16.57 -28.59
CA ASN A 78 -21.27 15.81 -28.23
C ASN A 78 -20.95 16.12 -26.76
N VAL A 79 -21.63 15.45 -25.84
CA VAL A 79 -21.17 15.37 -24.45
C VAL A 79 -19.83 14.67 -24.53
N GLY A 80 -18.75 15.44 -24.49
CA GLY A 80 -17.40 14.90 -24.40
C GLY A 80 -17.41 13.88 -23.27
N ALA A 81 -17.17 12.61 -23.61
CA ALA A 81 -17.14 11.55 -22.63
C ALA A 81 -15.98 11.84 -21.66
N VAL A 82 -16.29 12.46 -20.53
CA VAL A 82 -15.34 12.64 -19.45
C VAL A 82 -15.13 11.26 -18.86
N VAL A 83 -13.91 10.76 -18.90
CA VAL A 83 -13.54 9.55 -18.18
C VAL A 83 -13.74 9.84 -16.69
N ALA A 84 -14.88 9.40 -16.15
CA ALA A 84 -15.26 9.64 -14.77
C ALA A 84 -14.33 8.90 -13.78
N SER A 85 -13.70 7.80 -14.22
CA SER A 85 -12.68 7.08 -13.47
C SER A 85 -11.83 6.20 -14.38
N LYS A 86 -10.55 6.01 -14.03
CA LYS A 86 -9.69 4.96 -14.58
C LYS A 86 -9.66 3.83 -13.56
N ARG A 87 -10.22 2.68 -13.90
CA ARG A 87 -10.27 1.52 -13.01
C ARG A 87 -9.15 0.55 -13.39
N SER A 88 -8.14 0.39 -12.54
CA SER A 88 -7.20 -0.73 -12.66
C SER A 88 -7.79 -1.96 -11.97
N ALA A 89 -8.99 -2.38 -12.41
CA ALA A 89 -9.71 -3.53 -11.85
C ALA A 89 -8.87 -4.79 -11.94
N LEU A 90 -8.19 -4.98 -13.06
CA LEU A 90 -7.36 -6.16 -13.33
C LEU A 90 -6.26 -6.36 -12.28
N LEU A 91 -5.60 -5.29 -11.83
CA LEU A 91 -4.55 -5.40 -10.81
C LEU A 91 -5.13 -5.93 -9.50
N TRP A 92 -6.25 -5.35 -9.07
CA TRP A 92 -6.95 -5.82 -7.88
C TRP A 92 -7.43 -7.25 -8.03
N ASP A 93 -8.08 -7.58 -9.15
CA ASP A 93 -8.65 -8.91 -9.41
C ASP A 93 -7.58 -9.99 -9.46
N VAL A 94 -6.41 -9.70 -10.04
CA VAL A 94 -5.26 -10.64 -10.04
C VAL A 94 -4.74 -10.85 -8.62
N LEU A 95 -4.53 -9.77 -7.86
CA LEU A 95 -4.00 -9.86 -6.50
C LEU A 95 -4.99 -10.54 -5.55
N HIS A 96 -6.28 -10.19 -5.64
CA HIS A 96 -7.38 -10.85 -4.95
C HIS A 96 -7.48 -12.33 -5.36
N GLY A 97 -7.35 -12.64 -6.64
CA GLY A 97 -7.32 -14.02 -7.16
C GLY A 97 -6.16 -14.84 -6.60
N VAL A 98 -4.99 -14.24 -6.42
CA VAL A 98 -3.85 -14.90 -5.73
C VAL A 98 -4.16 -15.07 -4.24
N TYR A 99 -4.66 -14.03 -3.58
CA TYR A 99 -5.00 -14.06 -2.15
C TYR A 99 -6.02 -15.15 -1.81
N THR A 100 -7.02 -15.33 -2.66
CA THR A 100 -8.04 -16.37 -2.55
C THR A 100 -7.51 -17.76 -2.90
N ARG A 101 -6.75 -17.92 -4.00
CA ARG A 101 -6.13 -19.23 -4.36
C ARG A 101 -5.16 -19.76 -3.31
N LEU A 102 -4.47 -18.86 -2.61
CA LEU A 102 -3.60 -19.20 -1.49
C LEU A 102 -4.39 -19.54 -0.20
N GLY A 103 -5.72 -19.40 -0.21
CA GLY A 103 -6.58 -19.66 0.95
C GLY A 103 -6.43 -18.64 2.08
N LEU A 104 -5.83 -17.47 1.82
CA LEU A 104 -5.50 -16.51 2.87
C LEU A 104 -6.76 -15.88 3.48
N GLY A 105 -7.77 -15.62 2.65
CA GLY A 105 -9.06 -15.09 3.10
C GLY A 105 -9.74 -16.04 4.09
N GLU A 106 -9.80 -17.33 3.79
CA GLU A 106 -10.34 -18.35 4.70
C GLU A 106 -9.51 -18.44 5.98
N ALA A 107 -8.18 -18.45 5.86
CA ALA A 107 -7.26 -18.54 6.99
C ALA A 107 -7.44 -17.41 8.02
N VAL A 108 -7.83 -16.21 7.57
CA VAL A 108 -8.08 -15.06 8.46
C VAL A 108 -9.56 -14.85 8.80
N GLY A 109 -10.44 -15.78 8.39
CA GLY A 109 -11.88 -15.71 8.66
C GLY A 109 -12.61 -14.63 7.85
N GLY A 110 -12.19 -14.37 6.62
CA GLY A 110 -12.84 -13.44 5.69
C GLY A 110 -12.66 -11.96 6.05
N ASP A 111 -11.59 -11.60 6.76
CA ASP A 111 -11.34 -10.21 7.16
C ASP A 111 -11.00 -9.31 5.96
N ARG A 112 -12.03 -8.76 5.31
CA ARG A 112 -11.93 -7.85 4.16
C ARG A 112 -11.05 -6.62 4.44
N ALA A 113 -11.03 -6.14 5.68
CA ALA A 113 -10.18 -5.00 6.05
C ALA A 113 -8.70 -5.39 6.06
N PHE A 114 -8.39 -6.61 6.51
CA PHE A 114 -7.04 -7.17 6.46
C PHE A 114 -6.58 -7.39 5.02
N GLU A 115 -7.44 -7.97 4.18
CA GLU A 115 -7.18 -8.15 2.75
C GLU A 115 -6.87 -6.83 2.06
N GLN A 116 -7.74 -5.82 2.24
CA GLN A 116 -7.51 -4.47 1.69
C GLN A 116 -6.17 -3.87 2.14
N MET A 117 -5.75 -4.10 3.39
CA MET A 117 -4.42 -3.69 3.87
C MET A 117 -3.28 -4.43 3.17
N VAL A 118 -3.38 -5.75 3.02
CA VAL A 118 -2.33 -6.56 2.38
C VAL A 118 -2.18 -6.17 0.93
N LEU A 119 -3.29 -6.13 0.18
CA LEU A 119 -3.27 -5.84 -1.25
C LEU A 119 -2.82 -4.39 -1.52
N ALA A 120 -3.34 -3.42 -0.77
CA ALA A 120 -2.87 -2.04 -0.91
C ALA A 120 -1.37 -1.89 -0.64
N ARG A 121 -0.81 -2.64 0.32
CA ARG A 121 0.64 -2.63 0.62
C ARG A 121 1.51 -3.31 -0.43
N LEU A 122 0.95 -4.23 -1.22
CA LEU A 122 1.64 -4.85 -2.35
C LEU A 122 1.65 -3.90 -3.56
N ILE A 123 0.57 -3.14 -3.76
CA ILE A 123 0.43 -2.19 -4.87
C ILE A 123 1.30 -0.96 -4.64
N GLU A 124 1.20 -0.38 -3.45
CA GLU A 124 2.03 0.73 -3.02
C GLU A 124 2.57 0.41 -1.63
N PRO A 125 3.90 0.39 -1.41
CA PRO A 125 4.49 0.15 -0.11
C PRO A 125 4.29 1.36 0.82
N THR A 126 3.04 1.60 1.20
CA THR A 126 2.62 2.73 2.01
C THR A 126 3.31 2.69 3.37
N THR A 127 3.90 3.81 3.75
CA THR A 127 4.58 3.97 5.04
C THR A 127 3.59 4.04 6.20
N CYS A 128 2.31 4.30 5.93
CA CYS A 128 1.23 4.37 6.91
C CYS A 128 0.01 3.50 6.53
N LYS A 129 -0.46 2.66 7.46
CA LYS A 129 -1.65 1.81 7.26
C LYS A 129 -2.95 2.60 7.05
N ALA A 130 -2.99 3.85 7.49
CA ALA A 130 -4.13 4.75 7.27
C ALA A 130 -4.20 5.29 5.84
N GLN A 131 -3.20 5.06 4.99
CA GLN A 131 -3.21 5.47 3.58
C GLN A 131 -3.89 4.46 2.65
N VAL A 132 -4.26 3.28 3.15
CA VAL A 132 -4.97 2.23 2.39
C VAL A 132 -6.21 2.76 1.66
N PRO A 133 -7.07 3.60 2.27
CA PRO A 133 -8.20 4.20 1.55
C PRO A 133 -7.82 5.01 0.31
N GLY A 134 -6.68 5.71 0.35
CA GLY A 134 -6.18 6.49 -0.78
C GLY A 134 -5.74 5.59 -1.93
N VAL A 135 -4.92 4.57 -1.63
CA VAL A 135 -4.47 3.59 -2.64
C VAL A 135 -5.66 2.90 -3.33
N LEU A 136 -6.70 2.54 -2.57
CA LEU A 136 -7.90 1.93 -3.13
C LEU A 136 -8.74 2.92 -3.94
N ALA A 137 -8.84 4.18 -3.49
CA ALA A 137 -9.52 5.23 -4.24
C ALA A 137 -8.82 5.51 -5.58
N ASP A 138 -7.49 5.48 -5.62
CA ASP A 138 -6.71 5.65 -6.85
C ASP A 138 -6.93 4.51 -7.85
N LEU A 139 -7.31 3.32 -7.37
CA LEU A 139 -7.73 2.17 -8.19
C LEU A 139 -9.22 2.22 -8.58
N GLY A 140 -9.98 3.18 -8.05
CA GLY A 140 -11.43 3.29 -8.22
C GLY A 140 -12.22 2.27 -7.39
N LEU A 141 -11.69 1.84 -6.24
CA LEU A 141 -12.28 0.83 -5.36
C LEU A 141 -12.78 1.43 -4.04
N GLU A 142 -13.89 0.89 -3.53
CA GLU A 142 -14.40 1.25 -2.22
C GLU A 142 -13.54 0.68 -1.09
N SER A 143 -13.04 1.57 -0.24
CA SER A 143 -12.25 1.22 0.93
C SER A 143 -13.10 1.12 2.19
N VAL A 144 -12.72 0.20 3.08
CA VAL A 144 -13.25 0.22 4.45
C VAL A 144 -12.70 1.42 5.22
N SER A 145 -13.44 1.87 6.22
CA SER A 145 -13.00 3.00 7.04
C SER A 145 -11.70 2.70 7.78
N VAL A 146 -10.88 3.74 8.01
CA VAL A 146 -9.63 3.64 8.78
C VAL A 146 -9.84 2.99 10.16
N ARG A 147 -10.96 3.29 10.83
CA ARG A 147 -11.33 2.65 12.10
C ARG A 147 -11.47 1.13 11.98
N THR A 148 -12.05 0.66 10.88
CA THR A 148 -12.22 -0.78 10.60
C THR A 148 -10.88 -1.45 10.31
N LEU A 149 -9.98 -0.76 9.59
CA LEU A 149 -8.61 -1.22 9.38
C LEU A 149 -7.89 -1.43 10.71
N PHE A 150 -7.92 -0.45 11.62
CA PHE A 150 -7.27 -0.59 12.93
C PHE A 150 -7.90 -1.67 13.81
N ARG A 151 -9.22 -1.87 13.74
CA ARG A 151 -9.88 -3.01 14.40
C ARG A 151 -9.40 -4.35 13.85
N SER A 152 -9.23 -4.45 12.54
CA SER A 152 -8.67 -5.64 11.90
C SER A 152 -7.24 -5.94 12.35
N LEU A 153 -6.41 -4.90 12.53
CA LEU A 153 -5.07 -5.09 13.10
C LEU A 153 -5.08 -5.61 14.54
N GLY A 154 -6.06 -5.20 15.36
CA GLY A 154 -6.28 -5.79 16.68
C GLY A 154 -6.59 -7.28 16.58
N ARG A 155 -7.58 -7.64 15.74
CA ARG A 155 -7.94 -9.05 15.48
C ARG A 155 -6.79 -9.88 14.95
N CYS A 156 -5.95 -9.31 14.08
CA CYS A 156 -4.80 -9.98 13.50
C CYS A 156 -3.82 -10.50 14.56
N ILE A 157 -3.69 -9.77 15.67
CA ILE A 157 -2.87 -10.16 16.81
C ILE A 157 -3.64 -11.17 17.67
N GLU A 158 -4.88 -10.84 18.03
CA GLU A 158 -5.72 -11.69 18.91
C GLU A 158 -5.98 -13.09 18.34
N ARG A 159 -6.09 -13.22 17.02
CA ARG A 159 -6.40 -14.46 16.31
C ARG A 159 -5.19 -15.10 15.65
N ASP A 160 -3.99 -14.61 15.94
CA ASP A 160 -2.72 -15.06 15.37
C ASP A 160 -2.77 -15.32 13.85
N TYR A 161 -3.14 -14.28 13.09
CA TYR A 161 -3.18 -14.39 11.63
C TYR A 161 -1.85 -14.82 11.03
N ARG A 162 -0.73 -14.52 11.69
CA ARG A 162 0.60 -14.96 11.24
C ARG A 162 0.66 -16.48 11.17
N GLN A 163 0.25 -17.17 12.23
CA GLN A 163 0.25 -18.64 12.23
C GLN A 163 -0.73 -19.20 11.20
N ALA A 164 -1.93 -18.65 11.12
CA ALA A 164 -2.95 -19.10 10.16
C ALA A 164 -2.48 -18.92 8.69
N ILE A 165 -1.92 -17.76 8.36
CA ILE A 165 -1.38 -17.46 7.02
C ILE A 165 -0.19 -18.37 6.70
N SER A 166 0.70 -18.60 7.68
CA SER A 166 1.86 -19.49 7.48
C SER A 166 1.41 -20.93 7.20
N ALA A 167 0.41 -21.42 7.93
CA ALA A 167 -0.16 -22.74 7.72
C ALA A 167 -0.84 -22.87 6.35
N ALA A 168 -1.62 -21.86 5.93
CA ALA A 168 -2.26 -21.85 4.61
C ALA A 168 -1.22 -21.83 3.47
N ALA A 169 -0.19 -20.99 3.58
CA ALA A 169 0.90 -20.92 2.61
C ALA A 169 1.68 -22.24 2.53
N LEU A 170 1.99 -22.87 3.67
CA LEU A 170 2.65 -24.17 3.71
C LEU A 170 1.80 -25.25 3.06
N LYS A 171 0.49 -25.32 3.39
CA LYS A 171 -0.44 -26.27 2.77
C LYS A 171 -0.47 -26.11 1.25
N HIS A 172 -0.53 -24.87 0.76
CA HIS A 172 -0.52 -24.59 -0.67
C HIS A 172 0.81 -25.01 -1.33
N ALA A 173 1.95 -24.74 -0.70
CA ALA A 173 3.27 -25.13 -1.20
C ALA A 173 3.42 -26.66 -1.28
N MET A 174 3.01 -27.38 -0.24
CA MET A 174 3.07 -28.85 -0.18
C MET A 174 2.16 -29.53 -1.22
N ALA A 175 1.13 -28.84 -1.70
CA ALA A 175 0.26 -29.36 -2.76
C ALA A 175 0.88 -29.23 -4.16
N ALA A 176 1.91 -28.40 -4.33
CA ALA A 176 2.52 -28.10 -5.62
C ALA A 176 3.79 -28.91 -5.92
N GLY A 177 4.25 -29.76 -4.99
CA GLY A 177 5.43 -30.61 -5.16
C GLY A 177 6.41 -30.45 -3.99
N ASP A 178 7.69 -30.75 -4.25
CA ASP A 178 8.73 -30.68 -3.24
C ASP A 178 8.93 -29.22 -2.72
N VAL A 179 9.56 -29.09 -1.55
CA VAL A 179 9.55 -27.88 -0.72
C VAL A 179 10.94 -27.69 -0.07
N SER A 180 11.80 -26.78 -0.55
CA SER A 180 13.08 -26.44 0.14
C SER A 180 13.06 -25.13 0.91
N LEU A 181 13.83 -25.05 1.99
CA LEU A 181 13.81 -23.96 2.95
C LEU A 181 14.69 -22.77 2.53
N CYS A 182 14.11 -21.58 2.31
CA CYS A 182 14.87 -20.32 2.21
C CYS A 182 14.76 -19.51 3.50
N LEU A 183 15.90 -19.28 4.15
CA LEU A 183 16.02 -18.45 5.35
C LEU A 183 16.34 -16.99 4.94
N TYR A 184 15.46 -16.05 5.29
CA TYR A 184 15.67 -14.62 5.06
C TYR A 184 15.46 -13.84 6.37
N GLY A 185 16.55 -13.47 7.04
CA GLY A 185 16.51 -12.59 8.22
C GLY A 185 15.66 -13.11 9.40
N ARG A 186 15.54 -12.28 10.45
CA ARG A 186 15.21 -12.77 11.81
C ARG A 186 13.92 -13.57 12.01
N HIS A 187 12.93 -13.54 11.12
CA HIS A 187 11.76 -14.41 11.23
C HIS A 187 11.12 -14.61 9.84
N HIS A 188 10.79 -15.86 9.54
CA HIS A 188 9.99 -16.39 8.41
C HIS A 188 10.77 -17.03 7.26
N ALA A 189 10.40 -18.29 7.01
CA ALA A 189 10.85 -19.15 5.95
C ALA A 189 9.90 -19.07 4.74
N LEU A 190 10.46 -18.94 3.54
CA LEU A 190 9.74 -19.14 2.27
C LEU A 190 10.27 -20.45 1.65
N LEU A 191 9.39 -21.28 1.09
CA LEU A 191 9.77 -22.61 0.61
C LEU A 191 9.81 -22.72 -0.93
N ARG A 192 10.83 -23.37 -1.51
CA ARG A 192 10.90 -23.80 -2.91
C ARG A 192 11.96 -24.88 -3.16
N ASP A 193 11.64 -25.96 -3.89
CA ASP A 193 12.51 -27.14 -4.01
C ASP A 193 13.74 -27.08 -4.94
N ARG A 194 14.77 -27.87 -4.59
CA ARG A 194 15.67 -28.53 -5.56
C ARG A 194 16.16 -29.91 -5.08
N GLU A 195 15.57 -30.94 -5.68
CA GLU A 195 16.07 -32.30 -5.98
C GLU A 195 16.96 -33.00 -4.93
N GLY A 196 16.40 -34.08 -4.37
CA GLY A 196 17.13 -35.33 -4.19
C GLY A 196 18.18 -35.38 -3.08
N GLY A 197 17.75 -35.46 -1.82
CA GLY A 197 18.66 -35.86 -0.74
C GLY A 197 18.01 -35.88 0.65
N ARG A 198 17.75 -37.09 1.16
CA ARG A 198 17.34 -37.46 2.54
C ARG A 198 17.28 -36.30 3.56
N ALA A 199 16.09 -35.89 3.96
CA ALA A 199 15.89 -35.02 5.12
C ALA A 199 15.81 -35.85 6.41
N ALA A 200 16.78 -35.68 7.31
CA ALA A 200 16.70 -36.08 8.70
C ALA A 200 15.78 -35.13 9.46
N GLN A 201 14.91 -35.71 10.30
CA GLN A 201 13.90 -35.04 11.10
C GLN A 201 14.57 -34.25 12.24
N GLY A 202 14.34 -32.94 12.31
CA GLY A 202 14.79 -32.09 13.42
C GLY A 202 13.71 -31.08 13.81
N ARG A 203 13.09 -31.28 14.99
CA ARG A 203 12.30 -30.25 15.67
C ARG A 203 13.21 -29.08 16.02
N LEU A 204 12.71 -27.85 15.90
CA LEU A 204 13.12 -26.74 16.76
C LEU A 204 11.99 -25.70 16.85
N PHE A 205 11.91 -25.13 18.04
CA PHE A 205 10.86 -24.33 18.68
C PHE A 205 10.49 -23.03 17.95
#